data_AF-A0A372RMT6-F1
#
_entry.id   AF-A0A372RMT6-F1
#
_cell.length_a   1.000
_cell.length_b   1.000
_cell.length_c   1.000
_cell.angle_alpha   90.00
_cell.angle_beta   90.00
_cell.angle_gamma   90.00
#
_symmetry.space_group_name_H-M   'P 1'
#
loop_
_entity.id
_entity.type
_entity.pdbx_description
1 polymer ?
#
loop_
_entity_poly.entity_id
_entity_poly.type
_entity_poly.pdbx_seq_one_letter_code
_entity_poly.pdbx_strand_id
1 'polypeptide(L)'
;MSGKGGVYGVLPYMVPEVLRGYQYTKAADIYSFGIIMNEYLSEEIPFNDIPHDHILAVKICKGFRPKISEDIPKFLVDLIMKCWDAKAENRTSTKELY
;
A
#
# COMPACT_ATOMS: atom_id res chain seq x y z
N MET A 1 19.69 -16.22 21.21
CA MET A 1 19.49 -14.82 20.78
C MET A 1 18.87 -14.85 19.41
N SER A 2 17.55 -14.62 19.30
CA SER A 2 16.89 -14.53 17.98
C SER A 2 17.29 -13.20 17.35
N GLY A 3 17.92 -13.24 16.18
CA GLY A 3 18.33 -12.03 15.46
C GLY A 3 17.09 -11.17 15.20
N LYS A 4 17.10 -9.93 15.70
CA LYS A 4 16.10 -8.93 15.31
C LYS A 4 16.34 -8.57 13.85
N GLY A 5 15.73 -9.33 12.93
CA GLY A 5 15.67 -8.94 11.53
C GLY A 5 14.96 -7.59 11.43
N GLY A 6 15.64 -6.59 10.87
CA GLY A 6 15.01 -5.32 10.53
C GLY A 6 14.04 -5.50 9.37
N VAL A 7 13.02 -4.64 9.31
CA VAL A 7 12.13 -4.53 8.15
C VAL A 7 12.74 -3.49 7.21
N TYR A 8 12.93 -3.85 5.93
CA TYR A 8 13.49 -2.98 4.90
C TYR A 8 12.54 -2.90 3.72
N GLY A 9 12.45 -1.73 3.08
CA GLY A 9 11.59 -1.51 1.92
C GLY A 9 11.44 -0.02 1.58
N VAL A 10 10.65 0.27 0.55
CA VAL A 10 10.32 1.64 0.12
C VAL A 10 8.98 2.02 0.75
N LEU A 11 9.01 2.92 1.73
CA LEU A 11 7.93 3.12 2.71
C LEU A 11 6.52 3.30 2.11
N PRO A 12 6.31 4.09 1.04
CA PRO A 12 4.97 4.25 0.46
C PRO A 12 4.28 2.95 0.00
N TYR A 13 5.05 1.95 -0.42
CA TYR A 13 4.56 0.67 -0.92
C TYR A 13 4.46 -0.39 0.19
N MET A 14 5.00 -0.10 1.37
CA MET A 14 5.03 -1.06 2.47
C MET A 14 3.65 -1.20 3.12
N VAL A 15 3.28 -2.45 3.33
CA VAL A 15 1.97 -2.81 3.88
C VAL A 15 1.91 -2.62 5.40
N PRO A 16 0.77 -2.17 5.96
CA PRO A 16 0.65 -1.88 7.40
C PRO A 16 1.03 -3.02 8.36
N GLU A 17 0.78 -4.29 8.01
CA GLU A 17 1.16 -5.42 8.86
C GLU A 17 2.68 -5.65 8.91
N VAL A 18 3.38 -5.48 7.78
CA VAL A 18 4.83 -5.64 7.72
C VAL A 18 5.54 -4.51 8.48
N LEU A 19 5.02 -3.29 8.39
CA LEU A 19 5.50 -2.16 9.21
C LEU A 19 5.35 -2.39 10.72
N ARG A 20 4.39 -3.24 11.14
CA ARG A 20 4.21 -3.66 12.54
C ARG A 20 5.06 -4.87 12.94
N GLY A 21 5.86 -5.41 12.03
CA GLY A 21 6.71 -6.57 12.27
C GLY A 21 6.01 -7.92 12.08
N TYR A 22 4.81 -7.96 11.47
CA TYR A 22 4.21 -9.21 11.03
C TYR A 22 4.88 -9.74 9.76
N GLN A 23 4.64 -11.03 9.48
CA GLN A 23 5.21 -11.70 8.31
C GLN A 23 4.64 -11.14 7.01
N TYR A 24 5.50 -11.06 5.99
CA TYR A 24 5.10 -10.70 4.64
C TYR A 24 4.21 -11.80 4.04
N THR A 25 3.19 -11.42 3.27
CA THR A 25 2.25 -12.36 2.64
C THR A 25 2.00 -11.96 1.19
N LYS A 26 1.38 -12.86 0.40
CA LYS A 26 0.94 -12.51 -0.97
C LYS A 26 -0.04 -11.34 -1.02
N ALA A 27 -0.83 -11.12 0.04
CA ALA A 27 -1.73 -9.98 0.13
C ALA A 27 -0.96 -8.65 0.28
N ALA A 28 0.31 -8.67 0.71
CA ALA A 28 1.18 -7.50 0.73
C ALA A 28 1.62 -7.09 -0.69
N ASP A 29 1.81 -8.06 -1.58
CA ASP A 29 2.08 -7.78 -3.00
C ASP A 29 0.88 -7.07 -3.65
N ILE A 30 -0.35 -7.50 -3.34
CA ILE A 30 -1.58 -6.86 -3.82
C ILE A 30 -1.70 -5.42 -3.32
N TYR A 31 -1.36 -5.17 -2.04
CA TYR A 31 -1.32 -3.83 -1.51
C TYR A 31 -0.36 -2.93 -2.30
N SER A 32 0.86 -3.41 -2.50
CA SER A 32 1.90 -2.69 -3.25
C SER A 32 1.46 -2.43 -4.69
N PHE A 33 0.79 -3.41 -5.32
CA PHE A 33 0.21 -3.27 -6.65
C PHE A 33 -0.84 -2.16 -6.72
N GLY A 34 -1.72 -2.03 -5.71
CA GLY A 34 -2.68 -0.92 -5.62
C GLY A 34 -2.00 0.45 -5.56
N ILE A 35 -0.89 0.56 -4.81
CA ILE A 35 -0.09 1.80 -4.74
C ILE A 35 0.54 2.12 -6.10
N ILE A 36 1.12 1.11 -6.77
CA ILE A 36 1.72 1.26 -8.12
C ILE A 36 0.67 1.64 -9.16
N MET A 37 -0.53 1.04 -9.12
CA MET A 37 -1.63 1.43 -10.00
C MET A 37 -1.98 2.91 -9.85
N ASN A 38 -2.08 3.40 -8.61
CA ASN A 38 -2.37 4.80 -8.37
C ASN A 38 -1.24 5.72 -8.87
N GLU A 39 0.02 5.36 -8.61
CA GLU A 39 1.20 6.08 -9.12
C GLU A 39 1.19 6.14 -10.66
N TYR A 40 0.94 5.01 -11.32
CA TYR A 40 0.89 4.95 -12.78
C TYR A 40 -0.22 5.83 -13.38
N LEU A 41 -1.40 5.81 -12.76
CA LEU A 41 -2.56 6.56 -13.25
C LEU A 41 -2.51 8.06 -12.92
N SER A 42 -1.84 8.44 -11.84
CA SER A 42 -1.67 9.84 -11.45
C SER A 42 -0.41 10.48 -12.03
N GLU A 43 0.57 9.67 -12.45
CA GLU A 43 1.93 10.10 -12.77
C GLU A 43 2.62 10.82 -11.60
N GLU A 44 2.16 10.57 -10.37
CA GLU A 44 2.68 11.17 -9.14
C GLU A 44 3.28 10.12 -8.20
N ILE A 45 4.45 10.43 -7.64
CA ILE A 45 5.09 9.61 -6.63
C ILE A 45 4.18 9.56 -5.37
N PRO A 46 3.87 8.37 -4.83
CA PRO A 46 3.07 8.25 -3.62
C PRO A 46 3.66 9.04 -2.44
N PHE A 47 2.85 9.93 -1.86
CA PHE A 47 3.25 10.82 -0.75
C PHE A 47 4.46 11.72 -1.09
N ASN A 48 4.51 12.27 -2.31
CA ASN A 48 5.59 13.15 -2.78
C ASN A 48 5.81 14.42 -1.92
N ASP A 49 4.82 14.83 -1.15
CA ASP A 49 4.78 16.03 -0.32
C ASP A 49 5.08 15.76 1.16
N ILE A 50 5.30 14.50 1.55
CA ILE A 50 5.49 14.09 2.95
C ILE A 50 6.85 13.42 3.12
N PRO A 51 7.62 13.74 4.17
CA PRO A 51 8.85 13.01 4.48
C PRO A 51 8.60 11.51 4.69
N HIS A 52 9.43 10.65 4.07
CA HIS A 52 9.33 9.19 4.18
C HIS A 52 10.01 8.67 5.45
N ASP A 53 9.48 9.09 6.60
CA ASP A 53 10.01 8.79 7.92
C ASP A 53 9.04 7.94 8.77
N HIS A 54 9.40 7.76 10.05
CA HIS A 54 8.58 7.00 11.00
C HIS A 54 7.17 7.59 11.19
N ILE A 55 6.96 8.89 10.96
CA ILE A 55 5.65 9.53 11.08
C ILE A 55 4.77 9.06 9.92
N LEU A 56 5.30 9.01 8.69
CA LEU A 56 4.58 8.44 7.55
C LEU A 56 4.24 6.95 7.78
N ALA A 57 5.17 6.16 8.34
CA ALA A 57 4.90 4.76 8.68
C ALA A 57 3.73 4.60 9.66
N VAL A 58 3.66 5.45 10.68
CA VAL A 58 2.53 5.49 11.64
C VAL A 58 1.24 5.92 10.95
N LYS A 59 1.28 6.91 10.06
CA LYS A 59 0.09 7.34 9.28
C LYS A 59 -0.44 6.20 8.40
N ILE A 60 0.42 5.49 7.67
CA ILE A 60 0.04 4.34 6.83
C ILE A 60 -0.61 3.25 7.69
N CYS A 61 -0.03 2.95 8.85
CA CYS A 61 -0.60 2.02 9.82
C CYS A 61 -2.00 2.43 10.29
N LYS A 62 -2.28 3.74 10.39
CA LYS A 62 -3.58 4.31 10.77
C LYS A 62 -4.57 4.44 9.61
N GLY A 63 -4.23 3.95 8.42
CA GLY A 63 -5.12 3.98 7.25
C GLY A 63 -4.91 5.16 6.32
N PHE A 64 -3.86 5.96 6.50
CA PHE A 64 -3.50 7.00 5.54
C PHE A 64 -3.10 6.35 4.20
N ARG A 65 -3.59 6.91 3.09
CA ARG A 65 -3.39 6.41 1.73
C ARG A 65 -3.05 7.57 0.78
N PRO A 66 -2.38 7.30 -0.37
CA PRO A 66 -2.17 8.31 -1.39
C PRO A 66 -3.50 8.88 -1.90
N LYS A 67 -3.46 10.12 -2.40
CA LYS A 67 -4.61 10.72 -3.07
C LYS A 67 -4.84 10.01 -4.41
N ILE A 68 -6.11 9.75 -4.73
CA ILE A 68 -6.55 9.30 -6.04
C ILE A 68 -7.10 10.53 -6.78
N SER A 69 -6.68 10.73 -8.04
CA SER A 69 -7.23 11.80 -8.89
C SER A 69 -8.71 11.55 -9.22
N GLU A 70 -9.51 12.62 -9.27
CA GLU A 70 -10.92 12.57 -9.67
C GLU A 70 -11.10 12.22 -11.16
N ASP A 71 -10.04 12.39 -11.95
CA ASP A 71 -10.02 12.06 -13.38
C ASP A 71 -9.94 10.55 -13.65
N ILE A 72 -9.59 9.75 -12.62
CA ILE A 72 -9.49 8.29 -12.75
C ILE A 72 -10.91 7.69 -12.82
N PRO A 73 -11.21 6.86 -13.83
CA PRO A 73 -12.49 6.17 -13.93
C PRO A 73 -12.85 5.40 -12.66
N LYS A 74 -14.10 5.54 -12.20
CA LYS A 74 -14.58 4.96 -10.93
C LYS A 74 -14.23 3.48 -10.74
N PHE A 75 -14.32 2.66 -11.79
CA PHE A 75 -14.02 1.24 -11.68
C PHE A 75 -12.54 0.97 -11.31
N LEU A 76 -11.62 1.82 -11.77
CA LEU A 76 -10.20 1.75 -11.39
C LEU A 76 -9.99 2.25 -9.97
N VAL A 77 -10.69 3.32 -9.56
CA VAL A 77 -10.68 3.81 -8.17
C VAL A 77 -11.12 2.69 -7.21
N ASP A 78 -12.24 2.04 -7.50
CA ASP A 78 -12.78 0.95 -6.71
C ASP A 78 -11.79 -0.23 -6.64
N LEU A 79 -11.08 -0.52 -7.74
CA LEU A 79 -10.06 -1.57 -7.79
C LEU A 79 -8.82 -1.22 -6.95
N ILE A 80 -8.27 -0.02 -7.10
CA ILE A 80 -7.14 0.49 -6.30
C ILE A 80 -7.50 0.42 -4.80
N MET A 81 -8.70 0.88 -4.45
CA MET A 81 -9.19 0.87 -3.08
C MET A 81 -9.29 -0.53 -2.48
N LYS A 82 -9.73 -1.51 -3.26
CA LYS A 82 -9.72 -2.93 -2.84
C LYS A 82 -8.30 -3.45 -2.69
N CYS A 83 -7.39 -3.14 -3.61
CA CYS A 83 -6.01 -3.63 -3.54
C CYS A 83 -5.28 -3.20 -2.26
N TRP A 84 -5.45 -1.95 -1.82
CA TRP A 84 -4.71 -1.38 -0.69
C TRP A 84 -5.51 -1.30 0.63
N ASP A 85 -6.55 -2.14 0.80
CA ASP A 85 -7.31 -2.23 2.04
C ASP A 85 -6.39 -2.51 3.23
N ALA A 86 -6.71 -1.92 4.39
CA ALA A 86 -5.97 -2.12 5.61
C ALA A 86 -5.99 -3.59 6.09
N LYS A 87 -7.08 -4.30 5.85
CA LYS A 87 -7.26 -5.72 6.15
C LYS A 87 -6.82 -6.56 4.96
N ALA A 88 -5.90 -7.49 5.18
CA ALA A 88 -5.34 -8.33 4.12
C ALA A 88 -6.41 -9.21 3.46
N GLU A 89 -7.40 -9.66 4.21
CA GLU A 89 -8.52 -10.49 3.76
C GLU A 89 -9.53 -9.76 2.86
N ASN A 90 -9.54 -8.43 2.89
CA ASN A 90 -10.39 -7.61 2.02
C ASN A 90 -9.74 -7.30 0.67
N ARG A 91 -8.43 -7.57 0.53
CA ARG A 91 -7.69 -7.28 -0.69
C ARG A 91 -8.09 -8.26 -1.77
N THR A 92 -8.19 -7.76 -3.00
CA THR A 92 -8.53 -8.60 -4.15
C THR A 92 -7.51 -9.72 -4.33
N SER A 93 -7.95 -10.86 -4.85
CA SER A 93 -7.01 -11.95 -5.18
C SER A 93 -6.46 -11.75 -6.59
N THR A 94 -5.28 -12.32 -6.88
CA THR A 94 -4.74 -12.30 -8.24
C THR A 94 -5.70 -12.90 -9.28
N LYS A 95 -6.60 -13.80 -8.90
CA LYS A 95 -7.59 -14.40 -9.81
C LYS A 95 -8.67 -13.43 -10.26
N GLU A 96 -8.93 -12.38 -9.49
CA GLU A 96 -9.94 -11.35 -9.79
C GLU A 96 -9.35 -10.18 -10.60
N LEU A 97 -8.02 -10.16 -10.77
CA LEU A 97 -7.30 -9.19 -11.61
C LEU A 97 -7.21 -9.61 -13.09
N TYR A 98 -7.84 -10.73 -13.46
CA TYR A 98 -7.89 -11.28 -14.83
C TYR A 98 -9.30 -11.23 -15.41
#